data_AF-M1WRE8-F1
#
_entry.id   AF-M1WRE8-F1
#
_cell.length_a   1.000
_cell.length_b   1.000
_cell.length_c   1.000
_cell.angle_alpha   90.00
_cell.angle_beta   90.00
_cell.angle_gamma   90.00
#
_symmetry.space_group_name_H-M   'P 1'
#
loop_
_entity.id
_entity.type
_entity.pdbx_description
1 polymer ?
#
loop_
_entity_poly.entity_id
_entity_poly.type
_entity_poly.pdbx_seq_one_letter_code
_entity_poly.pdbx_strand_id
1 'polypeptide(L)'
;MSDDNQALWDRFNELVKLSFGEVEDGDLKGYIYSFRKTYMAVMGVEEFNKTKKHYDEMTEVMIKLVGDDDPFKAAREKDAPRLFKKNWETILESCCFPVLNATDIDDGIEKYQKCNAYVFDCWRKALNACRQGDYPQAVFLSILALEEAAKFHQAWYELFYNDGKPINAKKNQPPRRKDYKFNHKKKHFVSIVSGALLNHRVEGLFGKDKVVEFVGMAENGELENVRQSCLYATVGDEGPVYPDDVISQETAIFYVVFLGEAIGEFVFSTSWEYRDFKEEMDAVIEEFGLPAVS
;
A
#
# COMPACT_ATOMS: atom_id res chain seq x y z
N MET A 1 6.95 25.57 -1.46
CA MET A 1 5.47 25.54 -1.26
C MET A 1 4.91 26.95 -1.37
N SER A 2 3.93 27.17 -2.24
CA SER A 2 3.22 28.46 -2.36
C SER A 2 2.36 28.73 -1.11
N ASP A 3 2.03 30.00 -0.86
CA ASP A 3 1.19 30.41 0.27
C ASP A 3 -0.20 29.73 0.26
N ASP A 4 -0.74 29.45 -0.92
CA ASP A 4 -2.02 28.73 -1.09
C ASP A 4 -1.92 27.25 -0.69
N ASN A 5 -0.78 26.61 -0.94
CA ASN A 5 -0.53 25.22 -0.52
C ASN A 5 -0.30 25.13 0.99
N GLN A 6 0.34 26.13 1.59
CA GLN A 6 0.53 26.21 3.04
C GLN A 6 -0.81 26.36 3.76
N ALA A 7 -1.71 27.19 3.25
CA ALA A 7 -3.05 27.37 3.83
C ALA A 7 -3.90 26.09 3.79
N LEU A 8 -3.84 25.33 2.69
CA LEU A 8 -4.51 24.03 2.59
C LEU A 8 -3.91 22.99 3.54
N TRP A 9 -2.58 22.98 3.69
CA TRP A 9 -1.88 22.08 4.59
C TRP A 9 -2.16 22.40 6.07
N ASP A 10 -2.18 23.68 6.42
CA ASP A 10 -2.52 24.13 7.78
C ASP A 10 -3.98 23.82 8.10
N ARG A 11 -4.89 23.99 7.13
CA ARG A 11 -6.31 23.62 7.28
C ARG A 11 -6.50 22.11 7.44
N PHE A 12 -5.77 21.29 6.69
CA PHE A 12 -5.77 19.84 6.84
C PHE A 12 -5.27 19.46 8.25
N ASN A 13 -4.14 20.01 8.69
CA ASN A 13 -3.57 19.76 10.01
C ASN A 13 -4.49 20.24 11.16
N GLU A 14 -5.19 21.37 10.98
CA GLU A 14 -6.19 21.88 11.92
C GLU A 14 -7.39 20.93 12.01
N LEU A 15 -7.90 20.44 10.87
CA LEU A 15 -9.00 19.47 10.81
C LEU A 15 -8.60 18.12 11.40
N VAL A 16 -7.37 17.66 11.17
CA VAL A 16 -6.78 16.48 11.82
C VAL A 16 -6.75 16.71 13.33
N LYS A 17 -6.13 17.79 13.82
CA LYS A 17 -6.07 18.10 15.27
C LYS A 17 -7.44 18.22 15.93
N LEU A 18 -8.39 18.91 15.30
CA LEU A 18 -9.76 19.09 15.80
C LEU A 18 -10.57 17.79 15.82
N SER A 19 -10.25 16.86 14.93
CA SER A 19 -11.02 15.63 14.81
C SER A 19 -10.47 14.48 15.62
N PHE A 20 -9.15 14.42 15.78
CA PHE A 20 -8.47 13.37 16.50
C PHE A 20 -8.32 13.67 18.00
N GLY A 21 -8.25 14.94 18.41
CA GLY A 21 -7.82 15.23 19.79
C GLY A 21 -6.46 14.59 20.11
N GLU A 22 -6.07 14.54 21.38
CA GLU A 22 -5.01 13.61 21.80
C GLU A 22 -5.61 12.20 21.81
N VAL A 23 -5.51 11.47 20.70
CA VAL A 23 -5.74 10.02 20.72
C VAL A 23 -4.56 9.40 21.48
N GLU A 24 -4.81 8.74 22.60
CA GLU A 24 -3.76 8.02 23.32
C GLU A 24 -3.15 6.94 22.40
N ASP A 25 -1.82 6.82 22.41
CA ASP A 25 -1.09 5.75 21.72
C ASP A 25 -1.71 4.39 22.13
N GLY A 26 -2.33 3.68 21.18
CA GLY A 26 -3.03 2.42 21.48
C GLY A 26 -4.53 2.38 21.11
N ASP A 27 -5.20 3.52 21.00
CA ASP A 27 -6.65 3.56 20.78
C ASP A 27 -7.05 3.60 19.30
N LEU A 28 -6.88 2.48 18.60
CA LEU A 28 -7.29 2.33 17.19
C LEU A 28 -8.80 2.60 17.00
N LYS A 29 -9.62 2.28 18.01
CA LYS A 29 -11.07 2.53 18.00
C LYS A 29 -11.36 4.03 18.01
N GLY A 30 -10.74 4.77 18.93
CA GLY A 30 -10.79 6.23 18.99
C GLY A 30 -10.29 6.89 17.71
N TYR A 31 -9.22 6.37 17.11
CA TYR A 31 -8.73 6.82 15.80
C TYR A 31 -9.77 6.60 14.69
N ILE A 32 -10.34 5.40 14.57
CA ILE A 32 -11.37 5.09 13.55
C ILE A 32 -12.58 6.02 13.71
N TYR A 33 -13.07 6.23 14.94
CA TYR A 33 -14.19 7.13 15.20
C TYR A 33 -13.86 8.59 14.85
N SER A 34 -12.66 9.04 15.22
CA SER A 34 -12.17 10.39 14.94
C SER A 34 -12.02 10.64 13.45
N PHE A 35 -11.35 9.74 12.73
CA PHE A 35 -11.20 9.80 11.28
C PHE A 35 -12.55 9.74 10.58
N ARG A 36 -13.48 8.90 11.04
CA ARG A 36 -14.83 8.81 10.48
C ARG A 36 -15.59 10.11 10.65
N LYS A 37 -15.46 10.75 11.81
CA LYS A 37 -16.04 12.05 12.09
C LYS A 37 -15.43 13.15 11.20
N THR A 38 -14.10 13.19 11.01
CA THR A 38 -13.44 14.12 10.07
C THR A 38 -13.93 13.91 8.67
N TYR A 39 -13.88 12.65 8.20
CA TYR A 39 -14.16 12.30 6.83
C TYR A 39 -15.63 12.58 6.51
N MET A 40 -16.57 12.25 7.41
CA MET A 40 -17.98 12.60 7.23
C MET A 40 -18.25 14.10 7.38
N ALA A 41 -17.48 14.83 8.18
CA ALA A 41 -17.60 16.28 8.31
C ALA A 41 -17.05 17.03 7.08
N VAL A 42 -16.01 16.51 6.44
CA VAL A 42 -15.43 17.05 5.20
C VAL A 42 -16.28 16.68 3.99
N MET A 43 -16.81 15.45 3.94
CA MET A 43 -17.47 14.91 2.75
C MET A 43 -18.99 15.03 2.76
N GLY A 44 -19.63 15.33 3.90
CA GLY A 44 -21.10 15.34 4.02
C GLY A 44 -21.75 13.94 3.91
N VAL A 45 -22.69 13.62 4.80
CA VAL A 45 -23.38 12.30 4.84
C VAL A 45 -24.13 11.98 3.53
N GLU A 46 -24.57 12.99 2.79
CA GLU A 46 -25.35 12.85 1.55
C GLU A 46 -24.47 12.75 0.28
N GLU A 47 -23.20 13.14 0.37
CA GLU A 47 -22.22 13.19 -0.73
C GLU A 47 -21.31 11.97 -0.79
N PHE A 48 -21.22 11.19 0.29
CA PHE A 48 -20.63 9.85 0.29
C PHE A 48 -21.25 8.93 -0.79
N ASN A 49 -22.54 9.09 -1.10
CA ASN A 49 -23.23 8.36 -2.18
C ASN A 49 -22.95 8.92 -3.60
N LYS A 50 -22.24 10.05 -3.71
CA LYS A 50 -21.78 10.70 -4.96
C LYS A 50 -20.26 10.54 -5.16
N THR A 51 -19.67 9.51 -4.56
CA THR A 51 -18.24 9.22 -4.33
C THR A 51 -17.29 9.44 -5.53
N LYS A 52 -17.80 9.45 -6.77
CA LYS A 52 -17.02 9.71 -7.98
C LYS A 52 -16.55 11.17 -8.11
N LYS A 53 -17.39 12.15 -7.76
CA LYS A 53 -17.07 13.59 -7.92
C LYS A 53 -16.03 14.06 -6.89
N HIS A 54 -16.18 13.62 -5.64
CA HIS A 54 -15.21 13.92 -4.58
C HIS A 54 -13.85 13.28 -4.82
N TYR A 55 -13.79 12.17 -5.57
CA TYR A 55 -12.54 11.54 -5.96
C TYR A 55 -11.78 12.35 -7.02
N ASP A 56 -12.48 12.89 -8.01
CA ASP A 56 -11.87 13.80 -8.99
C ASP A 56 -11.33 15.06 -8.28
N GLU A 57 -12.06 15.57 -7.29
CA GLU A 57 -11.63 16.70 -6.45
C GLU A 57 -10.44 16.34 -5.52
N MET A 58 -10.44 15.18 -4.85
CA MET A 58 -9.30 14.70 -4.06
C MET A 58 -8.08 14.42 -4.93
N THR A 59 -8.25 13.87 -6.12
CA THR A 59 -7.16 13.63 -7.08
C THR A 59 -6.57 14.97 -7.51
N GLU A 60 -7.39 15.97 -7.83
CA GLU A 60 -6.93 17.34 -8.11
C GLU A 60 -6.22 17.98 -6.91
N VAL A 61 -6.71 17.77 -5.68
CA VAL A 61 -6.08 18.30 -4.46
C VAL A 61 -4.75 17.60 -4.18
N MET A 62 -4.67 16.27 -4.31
CA MET A 62 -3.43 15.50 -4.18
C MET A 62 -2.42 15.92 -5.25
N ILE A 63 -2.86 16.14 -6.50
CA ILE A 63 -2.02 16.68 -7.58
C ILE A 63 -1.50 18.09 -7.24
N LYS A 64 -2.31 18.93 -6.59
CA LYS A 64 -1.91 20.29 -6.17
C LYS A 64 -1.00 20.31 -4.94
N LEU A 65 -1.20 19.39 -3.99
CA LEU A 65 -0.44 19.26 -2.75
C LEU A 65 1.00 18.78 -2.96
N VAL A 66 1.29 18.09 -4.08
CA VAL A 66 2.66 17.66 -4.45
C VAL A 66 3.60 18.84 -4.79
N GLY A 67 3.07 20.08 -4.89
CA GLY A 67 3.87 21.30 -4.97
C GLY A 67 4.51 21.57 -6.34
N ASP A 68 4.72 22.84 -6.66
CA ASP A 68 5.32 23.30 -7.93
C ASP A 68 6.84 23.09 -8.02
N ASP A 69 7.48 22.70 -6.92
CA ASP A 69 8.92 22.46 -6.83
C ASP A 69 9.31 21.00 -7.15
N ASP A 70 8.35 20.14 -7.55
CA ASP A 70 8.63 18.80 -8.08
C ASP A 70 9.01 18.88 -9.58
N PRO A 71 10.30 18.71 -9.96
CA PRO A 71 10.74 18.75 -11.36
C PRO A 71 10.13 17.64 -12.23
N PHE A 72 9.35 16.73 -11.62
CA PHE A 72 8.74 15.58 -12.28
C PHE A 72 7.20 15.55 -12.18
N LYS A 73 6.60 16.66 -11.74
CA LYS A 73 5.17 16.97 -11.80
C LYS A 73 4.55 16.57 -13.14
N ALA A 74 5.21 16.85 -14.27
CA ALA A 74 4.70 16.55 -15.62
C ALA A 74 4.57 15.04 -15.95
N ALA A 75 5.39 14.17 -15.36
CA ALA A 75 5.32 12.72 -15.59
C ALA A 75 4.25 12.07 -14.71
N ARG A 76 4.13 12.52 -13.44
CA ARG A 76 3.01 12.17 -12.56
C ARG A 76 1.69 12.72 -13.10
N GLU A 77 1.63 13.97 -13.56
CA GLU A 77 0.41 14.61 -14.09
C GLU A 77 -0.20 13.90 -15.30
N LYS A 78 0.62 13.29 -16.17
CA LYS A 78 0.10 12.66 -17.40
C LYS A 78 -0.46 11.25 -17.17
N ASP A 79 0.20 10.44 -16.36
CA ASP A 79 -0.16 9.03 -16.16
C ASP A 79 -0.68 8.70 -14.75
N ALA A 80 -0.35 9.48 -13.72
CA ALA A 80 -0.86 9.23 -12.37
C ALA A 80 -2.39 9.32 -12.31
N PRO A 81 -3.09 10.30 -12.92
CA PRO A 81 -4.56 10.30 -12.90
C PRO A 81 -5.16 9.02 -13.50
N ARG A 82 -4.55 8.51 -14.58
CA ARG A 82 -4.93 7.24 -15.22
C ARG A 82 -4.69 6.05 -14.30
N LEU A 83 -3.51 5.98 -13.69
CA LEU A 83 -3.10 4.89 -12.78
C LEU A 83 -3.94 4.90 -11.50
N PHE A 84 -4.14 6.07 -10.88
CA PHE A 84 -5.02 6.26 -9.73
C PHE A 84 -6.45 5.81 -10.04
N LYS A 85 -7.01 6.28 -11.15
CA LYS A 85 -8.36 5.87 -11.57
C LYS A 85 -8.45 4.35 -11.76
N LYS A 86 -7.51 3.74 -12.48
CA LYS A 86 -7.46 2.29 -12.72
C LYS A 86 -7.30 1.51 -11.40
N ASN A 87 -6.46 1.99 -10.48
CA ASN A 87 -6.27 1.41 -9.16
C ASN A 87 -7.56 1.44 -8.35
N TRP A 88 -8.23 2.60 -8.30
CA TRP A 88 -9.49 2.76 -7.59
C TRP A 88 -10.62 1.91 -8.18
N GLU A 89 -10.76 1.87 -9.51
CA GLU A 89 -11.71 0.98 -10.18
C GLU A 89 -11.45 -0.49 -9.79
N THR A 90 -10.17 -0.90 -9.71
CA THR A 90 -9.77 -2.24 -9.28
C THR A 90 -10.12 -2.51 -7.82
N ILE A 91 -9.93 -1.53 -6.92
CA ILE A 91 -10.31 -1.63 -5.50
C ILE A 91 -11.85 -1.71 -5.37
N LEU A 92 -12.60 -0.85 -6.06
CA LEU A 92 -14.06 -0.82 -5.98
C LEU A 92 -14.70 -2.12 -6.51
N GLU A 93 -14.16 -2.70 -7.58
CA GLU A 93 -14.58 -4.03 -8.06
C GLU A 93 -14.47 -5.11 -6.97
N SER A 94 -13.59 -4.90 -5.98
CA SER A 94 -13.25 -5.89 -4.98
C SER A 94 -13.93 -5.79 -3.64
N CYS A 95 -14.50 -4.62 -3.30
CA CYS A 95 -15.24 -4.37 -2.06
C CYS A 95 -16.49 -5.26 -1.88
N CYS A 96 -16.71 -6.19 -2.80
CA CYS A 96 -17.80 -7.13 -2.85
C CYS A 96 -17.64 -8.33 -1.89
N PHE A 97 -16.45 -8.63 -1.35
CA PHE A 97 -16.25 -9.80 -0.48
C PHE A 97 -15.71 -9.40 0.89
N PRO A 98 -16.38 -9.77 2.00
CA PRO A 98 -15.89 -9.44 3.33
C PRO A 98 -14.55 -10.13 3.63
N VAL A 99 -13.60 -9.36 4.15
CA VAL A 99 -12.27 -9.81 4.61
C VAL A 99 -12.33 -10.20 6.08
N LEU A 100 -12.90 -9.33 6.92
CA LEU A 100 -12.88 -9.51 8.37
C LEU A 100 -13.99 -10.46 8.83
N ASN A 101 -15.16 -10.39 8.19
CA ASN A 101 -16.37 -11.08 8.67
C ASN A 101 -16.57 -10.86 10.17
N ALA A 102 -16.47 -9.61 10.64
CA ALA A 102 -16.55 -9.33 12.07
C ALA A 102 -18.00 -9.31 12.57
N THR A 103 -18.18 -9.66 13.84
CA THR A 103 -19.48 -9.57 14.52
C THR A 103 -19.79 -8.15 14.98
N ASP A 104 -18.74 -7.42 15.34
CA ASP A 104 -18.74 -6.04 15.82
C ASP A 104 -17.38 -5.37 15.56
N ILE A 105 -17.25 -4.12 15.99
CA ILE A 105 -16.06 -3.31 15.75
C ILE A 105 -14.83 -3.83 16.50
N ASP A 106 -15.00 -4.40 17.69
CA ASP A 106 -13.88 -4.85 18.52
C ASP A 106 -13.30 -6.16 17.96
N ASP A 107 -14.17 -7.11 17.56
CA ASP A 107 -13.78 -8.30 16.79
C ASP A 107 -13.14 -7.93 15.44
N GLY A 108 -13.65 -6.87 14.80
CA GLY A 108 -13.10 -6.36 13.55
C GLY A 108 -11.67 -5.84 13.72
N ILE A 109 -11.43 -5.06 14.78
CA ILE A 109 -10.13 -4.48 15.11
C ILE A 109 -9.13 -5.61 15.38
N GLU A 110 -9.49 -6.60 16.20
CA GLU A 110 -8.61 -7.73 16.52
C GLU A 110 -8.20 -8.49 15.25
N LYS A 111 -9.16 -8.76 14.35
CA LYS A 111 -8.89 -9.44 13.08
C LYS A 111 -8.02 -8.59 12.14
N TYR A 112 -8.25 -7.28 12.09
CA TYR A 112 -7.44 -6.37 11.29
C TYR A 112 -5.99 -6.31 11.79
N GLN A 113 -5.78 -6.23 13.10
CA GLN A 113 -4.44 -6.31 13.71
C GLN A 113 -3.74 -7.62 13.35
N LYS A 114 -4.44 -8.76 13.39
CA LYS A 114 -3.87 -10.06 12.94
C LYS A 114 -3.48 -10.05 11.46
N CYS A 115 -4.26 -9.40 10.60
CA CYS A 115 -3.90 -9.22 9.18
C CYS A 115 -2.61 -8.40 9.03
N ASN A 116 -2.49 -7.27 9.73
CA ASN A 116 -1.30 -6.42 9.69
C ASN A 116 -0.06 -7.14 10.25
N ALA A 117 -0.20 -7.79 11.41
CA ALA A 117 0.87 -8.57 12.02
C ALA A 117 1.40 -9.66 11.08
N TYR A 118 0.52 -10.33 10.33
CA TYR A 118 0.92 -11.34 9.36
C TYR A 118 1.70 -10.74 8.18
N VAL A 119 1.28 -9.58 7.66
CA VAL A 119 2.01 -8.87 6.59
C VAL A 119 3.40 -8.47 7.05
N PHE A 120 3.53 -7.91 8.26
CA PHE A 120 4.82 -7.53 8.83
C PHE A 120 5.71 -8.75 9.10
N ASP A 121 5.15 -9.86 9.59
CA ASP A 121 5.88 -11.12 9.76
C ASP A 121 6.41 -11.67 8.42
N CYS A 122 5.61 -11.61 7.34
CA CYS A 122 6.07 -11.97 6.00
C CYS A 122 7.26 -11.10 5.55
N TRP A 123 7.19 -9.78 5.75
CA TRP A 123 8.28 -8.88 5.42
C TRP A 123 9.53 -9.14 6.27
N ARG A 124 9.40 -9.34 7.59
CA ARG A 124 10.53 -9.67 8.48
C ARG A 124 11.21 -10.98 8.08
N LYS A 125 10.43 -11.98 7.65
CA LYS A 125 10.98 -13.22 7.09
C LYS A 125 11.74 -12.97 5.79
N ALA A 126 11.26 -12.06 4.95
CA ALA A 126 11.96 -11.65 3.73
C ALA A 126 13.31 -10.99 4.06
N LEU A 127 13.32 -10.07 5.02
CA LEU A 127 14.52 -9.41 5.53
C LEU A 127 15.53 -10.42 6.08
N ASN A 128 15.08 -11.37 6.90
CA ASN A 128 15.95 -12.40 7.45
C ASN A 128 16.53 -13.32 6.37
N ALA A 129 15.75 -13.71 5.35
CA ALA A 129 16.25 -14.46 4.21
C ALA A 129 17.33 -13.67 3.46
N CYS A 130 17.12 -12.36 3.25
CA CYS A 130 18.09 -11.48 2.61
C CYS A 130 19.42 -11.42 3.39
N ARG A 131 19.35 -11.23 4.72
CA ARG A 131 20.52 -11.22 5.61
C ARG A 131 21.29 -12.54 5.62
N GLN A 132 20.60 -13.66 5.37
CA GLN A 132 21.20 -15.00 5.32
C GLN A 132 21.76 -15.34 3.93
N GLY A 133 21.61 -14.47 2.93
CA GLY A 133 22.04 -14.72 1.56
C GLY A 133 21.03 -15.53 0.72
N ASP A 134 19.84 -15.83 1.25
CA ASP A 134 18.76 -16.49 0.50
C ASP A 134 17.93 -15.43 -0.24
N TYR A 135 18.55 -14.90 -1.31
CA TYR A 135 18.01 -13.80 -2.10
C TYR A 135 16.70 -14.15 -2.83
N PRO A 136 16.55 -15.34 -3.46
CA PRO A 136 15.28 -15.70 -4.07
C PRO A 136 14.14 -15.77 -3.05
N GLN A 137 14.38 -16.35 -1.88
CA GLN A 137 13.36 -16.42 -0.83
C GLN A 137 13.01 -15.03 -0.29
N ALA A 138 14.00 -14.14 -0.16
CA ALA A 138 13.77 -12.74 0.22
C ALA A 138 12.84 -12.02 -0.76
N VAL A 139 13.10 -12.12 -2.07
CA VAL A 139 12.25 -11.51 -3.10
C VAL A 139 10.85 -12.12 -3.08
N PHE A 140 10.74 -13.45 -3.01
CA PHE A 140 9.45 -14.13 -2.95
C PHE A 140 8.59 -13.67 -1.77
N LEU A 141 9.18 -13.64 -0.57
CA LEU A 141 8.49 -13.26 0.65
C LEU A 141 8.10 -11.77 0.65
N SER A 142 8.93 -10.91 0.04
CA SER A 142 8.60 -9.48 -0.12
C SER A 142 7.38 -9.29 -1.03
N ILE A 143 7.32 -10.01 -2.16
CA ILE A 143 6.16 -9.99 -3.06
C ILE A 143 4.93 -10.58 -2.35
N LEU A 144 5.09 -11.65 -1.57
CA LEU A 144 4.01 -12.24 -0.79
C LEU A 144 3.45 -11.24 0.24
N ALA A 145 4.32 -10.56 1.00
CA ALA A 145 3.90 -9.56 1.98
C ALA A 145 3.08 -8.45 1.31
N LEU A 146 3.52 -7.96 0.16
CA LEU A 146 2.80 -6.97 -0.65
C LEU A 146 1.43 -7.49 -1.11
N GLU A 147 1.34 -8.75 -1.57
CA GLU A 147 0.09 -9.35 -2.00
C GLU A 147 -0.93 -9.50 -0.86
N GLU A 148 -0.46 -9.90 0.32
CA GLU A 148 -1.28 -10.07 1.50
C GLU A 148 -1.73 -8.71 2.04
N ALA A 149 -0.85 -7.69 2.01
CA ALA A 149 -1.23 -6.31 2.27
C ALA A 149 -2.38 -5.90 1.34
N ALA A 150 -2.24 -6.08 0.01
CA ALA A 150 -3.27 -5.83 -1.00
C ALA A 150 -4.61 -6.45 -0.60
N LYS A 151 -4.57 -7.75 -0.30
CA LYS A 151 -5.77 -8.54 0.03
C LYS A 151 -6.48 -7.99 1.26
N PHE A 152 -5.74 -7.53 2.26
CA PHE A 152 -6.28 -7.01 3.52
C PHE A 152 -6.61 -5.52 3.49
N HIS A 153 -6.26 -4.78 2.44
CA HIS A 153 -6.61 -3.36 2.32
C HIS A 153 -8.09 -3.07 2.60
N GLN A 154 -8.96 -3.95 2.11
CA GLN A 154 -10.41 -3.79 2.27
C GLN A 154 -10.86 -3.91 3.73
N ALA A 155 -10.10 -4.60 4.59
CA ALA A 155 -10.42 -4.72 6.00
C ALA A 155 -10.52 -3.34 6.68
N TRP A 156 -9.69 -2.38 6.27
CA TRP A 156 -9.78 -1.00 6.73
C TRP A 156 -11.14 -0.37 6.40
N TYR A 157 -11.61 -0.54 5.16
CA TYR A 157 -12.92 -0.03 4.74
C TYR A 157 -14.08 -0.73 5.45
N GLU A 158 -13.96 -2.02 5.76
CA GLU A 158 -14.97 -2.75 6.55
C GLU A 158 -15.08 -2.22 7.98
N LEU A 159 -13.93 -1.94 8.62
CA LEU A 159 -13.89 -1.27 9.92
C LEU A 159 -14.51 0.11 9.86
N PHE A 160 -14.08 0.91 8.88
CA PHE A 160 -14.42 2.32 8.80
C PHE A 160 -15.88 2.57 8.44
N TYR A 161 -16.41 1.86 7.44
CA TYR A 161 -17.74 2.13 6.90
C TYR A 161 -18.84 1.28 7.51
N ASN A 162 -18.50 0.13 8.11
CA ASN A 162 -19.51 -0.86 8.51
C ASN A 162 -19.29 -1.41 9.93
N ASP A 163 -18.51 -0.72 10.77
CA ASP A 163 -18.19 -1.15 12.14
C ASP A 163 -17.67 -2.60 12.18
N GLY A 164 -16.84 -2.98 11.21
CA GLY A 164 -16.29 -4.33 11.04
C GLY A 164 -17.26 -5.36 10.46
N LYS A 165 -18.56 -5.03 10.35
CA LYS A 165 -19.56 -5.97 9.81
C LYS A 165 -19.30 -6.23 8.32
N PRO A 166 -19.66 -7.41 7.81
CA PRO A 166 -19.56 -7.70 6.40
C PRO A 166 -20.45 -6.76 5.59
N ILE A 167 -19.89 -6.09 4.58
CA ILE A 167 -20.67 -5.34 3.59
C ILE A 167 -21.61 -6.35 2.91
N ASN A 168 -22.93 -6.11 2.99
CA ASN A 168 -23.96 -7.04 2.51
C ASN A 168 -23.95 -7.16 0.98
N ALA A 169 -22.99 -7.91 0.45
CA ALA A 169 -22.84 -8.14 -0.97
C ALA A 169 -23.70 -9.35 -1.38
N LYS A 170 -25.03 -9.17 -1.44
CA LYS A 170 -25.94 -10.29 -1.76
C LYS A 170 -26.81 -10.13 -3.00
N LYS A 171 -26.59 -9.12 -3.85
CA LYS A 171 -27.37 -9.03 -5.10
C LYS A 171 -26.62 -9.04 -6.43
N ASN A 172 -25.31 -8.82 -6.49
CA ASN A 172 -24.55 -8.85 -7.75
C ASN A 172 -23.05 -9.18 -7.55
N GLN A 173 -22.73 -10.10 -6.63
CA GLN A 173 -21.32 -10.49 -6.44
C GLN A 173 -20.78 -11.12 -7.73
N PRO A 174 -19.67 -10.61 -8.29
CA PRO A 174 -19.00 -11.29 -9.38
C PRO A 174 -18.50 -12.65 -8.87
N PRO A 175 -18.44 -13.70 -9.72
CA PRO A 175 -17.90 -14.99 -9.30
C PRO A 175 -16.50 -14.83 -8.71
N ARG A 176 -16.15 -15.60 -7.67
CA ARG A 176 -14.87 -15.54 -6.93
C ARG A 176 -13.62 -15.42 -7.80
N ARG A 177 -13.62 -16.03 -8.99
CA ARG A 177 -12.55 -15.92 -10.01
C ARG A 177 -12.27 -14.49 -10.48
N LYS A 178 -13.29 -13.62 -10.48
CA LYS A 178 -13.19 -12.21 -10.91
C LYS A 178 -12.79 -11.27 -9.78
N ASP A 179 -12.80 -11.73 -8.53
CA ASP A 179 -12.29 -10.98 -7.38
C ASP A 179 -10.75 -10.90 -7.47
N TYR A 180 -10.23 -9.67 -7.39
CA TYR A 180 -8.80 -9.41 -7.49
C TYR A 180 -7.98 -10.08 -6.39
N LYS A 181 -8.57 -10.43 -5.24
CA LYS A 181 -7.90 -11.14 -4.15
C LYS A 181 -7.34 -12.48 -4.60
N PHE A 182 -7.87 -13.04 -5.69
CA PHE A 182 -7.44 -14.29 -6.32
C PHE A 182 -6.63 -14.06 -7.61
N ASN A 183 -6.29 -12.81 -7.94
CA ASN A 183 -5.51 -12.44 -9.12
C ASN A 183 -4.21 -11.74 -8.69
N HIS A 184 -3.08 -12.45 -8.82
CA HIS A 184 -1.76 -11.94 -8.42
C HIS A 184 -1.43 -10.59 -9.08
N LYS A 185 -1.60 -10.48 -10.39
CA LYS A 185 -1.32 -9.25 -11.16
C LYS A 185 -2.10 -8.04 -10.62
N LYS A 186 -3.40 -8.22 -10.35
CA LYS A 186 -4.21 -7.14 -9.79
C LYS A 186 -3.77 -6.77 -8.37
N LYS A 187 -3.38 -7.73 -7.53
CA LYS A 187 -2.85 -7.44 -6.18
C LYS A 187 -1.56 -6.65 -6.25
N HIS A 188 -0.62 -7.06 -7.10
CA HIS A 188 0.64 -6.34 -7.29
C HIS A 188 0.41 -4.92 -7.75
N PHE A 189 -0.44 -4.73 -8.76
CA PHE A 189 -0.80 -3.42 -9.26
C PHE A 189 -1.40 -2.53 -8.17
N VAL A 190 -2.40 -3.03 -7.43
CA VAL A 190 -3.07 -2.23 -6.40
C VAL A 190 -2.10 -1.80 -5.31
N SER A 191 -1.29 -2.72 -4.78
CA SER A 191 -0.36 -2.38 -3.69
C SER A 191 0.75 -1.44 -4.14
N ILE A 192 1.33 -1.66 -5.32
CA ILE A 192 2.45 -0.84 -5.81
C ILE A 192 1.96 0.53 -6.25
N VAL A 193 0.83 0.63 -6.95
CA VAL A 193 0.32 1.93 -7.37
C VAL A 193 -0.13 2.75 -6.16
N SER A 194 -0.74 2.12 -5.16
CA SER A 194 -1.15 2.83 -3.94
C SER A 194 0.04 3.21 -3.06
N GLY A 195 1.04 2.34 -2.93
CA GLY A 195 2.22 2.59 -2.09
C GLY A 195 3.26 3.48 -2.78
N ALA A 196 3.66 3.17 -4.02
CA ALA A 196 4.77 3.83 -4.71
C ALA A 196 4.42 5.19 -5.31
N LEU A 197 3.18 5.44 -5.76
CA LEU A 197 2.81 6.77 -6.25
C LEU A 197 2.76 7.82 -5.13
N LEU A 198 2.55 7.38 -3.89
CA LEU A 198 2.43 8.23 -2.72
C LEU A 198 3.73 8.32 -1.91
N ASN A 199 4.64 7.36 -2.07
CA ASN A 199 5.88 7.30 -1.32
C ASN A 199 7.01 8.04 -2.07
N HIS A 200 7.30 9.28 -1.67
CA HIS A 200 8.47 10.01 -2.17
C HIS A 200 9.80 9.43 -1.69
N ARG A 201 9.81 8.66 -0.60
CA ARG A 201 11.05 8.08 -0.04
C ARG A 201 11.66 7.02 -0.95
N VAL A 202 10.85 6.18 -1.61
CA VAL A 202 11.39 5.15 -2.52
C VAL A 202 12.13 5.74 -3.72
N GLU A 203 11.74 6.93 -4.18
CA GLU A 203 12.47 7.66 -5.23
C GLU A 203 13.84 8.14 -4.72
N GLY A 204 13.91 8.61 -3.47
CA GLY A 204 15.17 9.00 -2.82
C GLY A 204 16.14 7.84 -2.61
N LEU A 205 15.61 6.63 -2.33
CA LEU A 205 16.41 5.42 -2.10
C LEU A 205 17.02 4.85 -3.38
N PHE A 206 16.21 4.70 -4.43
CA PHE A 206 16.57 3.89 -5.60
C PHE A 206 16.67 4.69 -6.90
N GLY A 207 16.32 5.97 -6.86
CA GLY A 207 16.20 6.80 -8.05
C GLY A 207 14.91 6.53 -8.82
N LYS A 208 14.44 7.58 -9.48
CA LYS A 208 13.17 7.59 -10.22
C LYS A 208 13.04 6.48 -11.26
N ASP A 209 14.09 6.23 -12.04
CA ASP A 209 14.01 5.30 -13.17
C ASP A 209 13.69 3.88 -12.71
N LYS A 210 14.29 3.43 -11.61
CA LYS A 210 13.98 2.13 -10.98
C LYS A 210 12.54 2.08 -10.47
N VAL A 211 12.03 3.17 -9.87
CA VAL A 211 10.63 3.23 -9.41
C VAL A 211 9.65 3.14 -10.58
N VAL A 212 9.90 3.89 -11.66
CA VAL A 212 9.06 3.90 -12.86
C VAL A 212 9.06 2.53 -13.55
N GLU A 213 10.23 1.92 -13.68
CA GLU A 213 10.38 0.55 -14.21
C GLU A 213 9.55 -0.43 -13.38
N PHE A 214 9.66 -0.38 -12.06
CA PHE A 214 8.94 -1.28 -11.16
C PHE A 214 7.42 -1.11 -11.21
N VAL A 215 6.93 0.13 -11.29
CA VAL A 215 5.50 0.42 -11.51
C VAL A 215 5.04 -0.14 -12.86
N GLY A 216 5.87 -0.02 -13.91
CA GLY A 216 5.63 -0.63 -15.21
C GLY A 216 5.52 -2.16 -15.14
N MET A 217 6.43 -2.82 -14.41
CA MET A 217 6.38 -4.26 -14.18
C MET A 217 5.07 -4.67 -13.49
N ALA A 218 4.61 -3.91 -12.51
CA ALA A 218 3.34 -4.16 -11.82
C ALA A 218 2.14 -3.99 -12.75
N GLU A 219 2.14 -2.96 -13.61
CA GLU A 219 1.08 -2.72 -14.60
C GLU A 219 1.01 -3.83 -15.66
N ASN A 220 2.16 -4.33 -16.12
CA ASN A 220 2.25 -5.38 -17.13
C ASN A 220 2.08 -6.80 -16.54
N GLY A 221 2.09 -6.93 -15.20
CA GLY A 221 1.99 -8.20 -14.50
C GLY A 221 3.26 -9.05 -14.57
N GLU A 222 4.41 -8.41 -14.74
CA GLU A 222 5.74 -9.04 -14.82
C GLU A 222 6.23 -9.52 -13.45
N LEU A 223 5.71 -8.93 -12.35
CA LEU A 223 6.02 -9.37 -10.99
C LEU A 223 5.56 -10.80 -10.68
N GLU A 224 4.56 -11.30 -11.40
CA GLU A 224 4.19 -12.72 -11.31
C GLU A 224 5.31 -13.63 -11.84
N ASN A 225 6.02 -13.21 -12.90
CA ASN A 225 7.14 -13.96 -13.44
C ASN A 225 8.31 -13.96 -12.46
N VAL A 226 8.63 -12.80 -11.86
CA VAL A 226 9.66 -12.70 -10.82
C VAL A 226 9.31 -13.58 -9.62
N ARG A 227 8.04 -13.55 -9.17
CA ARG A 227 7.56 -14.41 -8.08
C ARG A 227 7.77 -15.90 -8.39
N GLN A 228 7.53 -16.32 -9.64
CA GLN A 228 7.73 -17.72 -10.06
C GLN A 228 9.22 -18.06 -10.18
N SER A 229 10.06 -17.16 -10.70
CA SER A 229 11.50 -17.39 -10.85
C SER A 229 12.22 -17.53 -9.51
N CYS A 230 11.64 -17.01 -8.42
CA CYS A 230 12.16 -17.22 -7.07
C CYS A 230 11.99 -18.65 -6.55
N LEU A 231 11.05 -19.43 -7.12
CA LEU A 231 10.66 -20.74 -6.60
C LEU A 231 11.07 -21.91 -7.50
N TYR A 232 11.10 -21.67 -8.81
CA TYR A 232 11.22 -22.74 -9.79
C TYR A 232 12.45 -22.54 -10.65
N ALA A 233 13.27 -23.60 -10.73
CA ALA A 233 14.28 -23.69 -11.77
C ALA A 233 13.61 -23.81 -13.15
N THR A 234 14.20 -23.19 -14.15
CA THR A 234 13.75 -23.27 -15.55
C THR A 234 14.81 -23.94 -16.41
N VAL A 235 14.48 -24.26 -17.65
CA VAL A 235 15.44 -24.81 -18.62
C VAL A 235 15.77 -23.69 -19.61
N GLY A 236 17.00 -23.20 -19.54
CA GLY A 236 17.56 -22.27 -20.52
C GLY A 236 18.31 -23.01 -21.63
N ASP A 237 18.83 -22.25 -22.59
CA ASP A 237 19.52 -22.79 -23.77
C ASP A 237 20.80 -23.54 -23.43
N GLU A 238 21.47 -23.16 -22.33
CA GLU A 238 22.72 -23.77 -21.86
C GLU A 238 22.54 -24.81 -20.74
N GLY A 239 21.30 -25.03 -20.28
CA GLY A 239 20.98 -25.96 -19.19
C GLY A 239 19.99 -25.40 -18.16
N PRO A 240 19.88 -26.05 -16.98
CA PRO A 240 19.03 -25.57 -15.90
C PRO A 240 19.47 -24.18 -15.41
N VAL A 241 18.51 -23.28 -15.21
CA VAL A 241 18.68 -21.98 -14.57
C VAL A 241 17.97 -22.02 -13.23
N TYR A 242 18.71 -21.80 -12.15
CA TYR A 242 18.20 -21.85 -10.78
C TYR A 242 17.81 -20.45 -10.29
N PRO A 243 16.94 -20.33 -9.27
CA PRO A 243 16.57 -19.03 -8.70
C PRO A 243 17.77 -18.17 -8.28
N ASP A 244 18.82 -18.78 -7.72
CA ASP A 244 20.06 -18.10 -7.31
C ASP A 244 20.85 -17.52 -8.49
N ASP A 245 20.64 -18.01 -9.71
CA ASP A 245 21.28 -17.48 -10.92
C ASP A 245 20.58 -16.21 -11.42
N VAL A 246 19.33 -15.99 -11.01
CA VAL A 246 18.45 -14.90 -11.52
C VAL A 246 18.33 -13.77 -10.51
N ILE A 247 18.30 -14.09 -9.21
CA ILE A 247 18.06 -13.12 -8.15
C ILE A 247 19.36 -12.75 -7.45
N SER A 248 19.88 -11.57 -7.77
CA SER A 248 21.07 -11.02 -7.13
C SER A 248 20.77 -10.46 -5.73
N GLN A 249 21.83 -10.23 -4.94
CA GLN A 249 21.74 -9.50 -3.67
C GLN A 249 21.14 -8.09 -3.87
N GLU A 250 21.57 -7.37 -4.90
CA GLU A 250 21.05 -6.03 -5.22
C GLU A 250 19.55 -6.08 -5.48
N THR A 251 19.10 -7.09 -6.24
CA THR A 251 17.68 -7.34 -6.50
C THR A 251 16.94 -7.62 -5.19
N ALA A 252 17.45 -8.50 -4.34
CA ALA A 252 16.81 -8.80 -3.06
C ALA A 252 16.69 -7.58 -2.16
N ILE A 253 17.75 -6.78 -2.01
CA ILE A 253 17.73 -5.54 -1.22
C ILE A 253 16.68 -4.57 -1.77
N PHE A 254 16.67 -4.38 -3.09
CA PHE A 254 15.67 -3.54 -3.75
C PHE A 254 14.25 -3.99 -3.41
N TYR A 255 13.93 -5.27 -3.58
CA TYR A 255 12.58 -5.79 -3.30
C TYR A 255 12.21 -5.70 -1.82
N VAL A 256 13.11 -6.07 -0.90
CA VAL A 256 12.84 -6.04 0.55
C VAL A 256 12.55 -4.62 1.02
N VAL A 257 13.36 -3.66 0.60
CA VAL A 257 13.22 -2.27 1.05
C VAL A 257 12.10 -1.56 0.30
N PHE A 258 12.05 -1.65 -1.03
CA PHE A 258 10.99 -1.00 -1.81
C PHE A 258 9.61 -1.50 -1.42
N LEU A 259 9.44 -2.82 -1.28
CA LEU A 259 8.15 -3.38 -0.90
C LEU A 259 7.84 -3.17 0.59
N GLY A 260 8.84 -3.12 1.46
CA GLY A 260 8.67 -2.68 2.85
C GLY A 260 8.12 -1.26 2.94
N GLU A 261 8.72 -0.32 2.20
CA GLU A 261 8.25 1.06 2.09
C GLU A 261 6.83 1.15 1.51
N ALA A 262 6.53 0.38 0.45
CA ALA A 262 5.19 0.33 -0.12
C ALA A 262 4.16 -0.27 0.85
N ILE A 263 4.51 -1.32 1.59
CA ILE A 263 3.67 -1.92 2.63
C ILE A 263 3.38 -0.91 3.73
N GLY A 264 4.38 -0.14 4.16
CA GLY A 264 4.18 0.92 5.16
C GLY A 264 3.11 1.93 4.73
N GLU A 265 3.15 2.42 3.50
CA GLU A 265 2.10 3.33 3.01
C GLU A 265 0.74 2.65 2.84
N PHE A 266 0.75 1.35 2.53
CA PHE A 266 -0.45 0.60 2.21
C PHE A 266 -1.23 0.11 3.44
N VAL A 267 -0.50 -0.26 4.49
CA VAL A 267 -1.02 -0.56 5.83
C VAL A 267 -1.10 0.78 6.55
N PHE A 268 -2.20 1.51 6.33
CA PHE A 268 -2.44 2.87 6.85
C PHE A 268 -1.85 3.10 8.26
N SER A 269 -1.19 4.27 8.41
CA SER A 269 -0.31 4.75 9.48
C SER A 269 -0.90 4.91 10.89
N THR A 270 -1.85 4.04 11.27
CA THR A 270 -2.79 4.30 12.36
C THR A 270 -2.62 3.37 13.55
N SER A 271 -1.75 2.36 13.44
CA SER A 271 -1.29 1.56 14.58
C SER A 271 0.15 1.93 14.95
N TRP A 272 0.47 1.85 16.23
CA TRP A 272 1.85 1.94 16.76
C TRP A 272 2.79 0.95 16.04
N GLU A 273 2.26 -0.17 15.56
CA GLU A 273 2.98 -1.14 14.75
C GLU A 273 3.58 -0.52 13.47
N TYR A 274 2.94 0.53 12.91
CA TYR A 274 3.50 1.30 11.80
C TYR A 274 4.72 2.12 12.23
N ARG A 275 4.69 2.73 13.43
CA ARG A 275 5.84 3.48 13.97
C ARG A 275 7.02 2.54 14.17
N ASP A 276 6.81 1.42 14.86
CA ASP A 276 7.83 0.41 15.10
C ASP A 276 8.36 -0.16 13.78
N PHE A 277 7.46 -0.41 12.80
CA PHE A 277 7.85 -0.86 11.47
C PHE A 277 8.67 0.17 10.70
N LYS A 278 8.35 1.47 10.81
CA LYS A 278 9.13 2.54 10.16
C LYS A 278 10.50 2.70 10.79
N GLU A 279 10.61 2.64 12.11
CA GLU A 279 11.91 2.62 12.80
C GLU A 279 12.74 1.40 12.38
N GLU A 280 12.11 0.22 12.26
CA GLU A 280 12.75 -1.00 11.76
C GLU A 280 13.21 -0.84 10.29
N MET A 281 12.38 -0.22 9.43
CA MET A 281 12.72 0.09 8.04
C MET A 281 13.90 1.05 7.92
N ASP A 282 13.93 2.11 8.74
CA ASP A 282 15.02 3.09 8.76
C ASP A 282 16.35 2.43 9.14
N ALA A 283 16.34 1.55 10.15
CA ALA A 283 17.50 0.76 10.54
C ALA A 283 17.97 -0.19 9.41
N VAL A 284 17.04 -0.79 8.66
CA VAL A 284 17.37 -1.66 7.52
C VAL A 284 17.97 -0.87 6.35
N ILE A 285 17.47 0.34 6.08
CA ILE A 285 18.01 1.24 5.06
C ILE A 285 19.47 1.58 5.38
N GLU A 286 19.76 1.91 6.65
CA GLU A 286 21.13 2.16 7.12
C GLU A 286 22.00 0.89 7.02
N GLU A 287 21.49 -0.26 7.48
CA GLU A 287 22.20 -1.55 7.42
C GLU A 287 22.65 -1.90 6.00
N PHE A 288 21.79 -1.67 5.00
CA PHE A 288 22.11 -1.93 3.60
C PHE A 288 22.88 -0.80 2.90
N GLY A 289 23.25 0.26 3.63
CA GLY A 289 24.03 1.38 3.10
C GLY A 289 23.32 2.17 2.02
N LEU A 290 21.98 2.19 2.05
CA LEU A 290 21.16 2.99 1.15
C LEU A 290 21.20 4.47 1.57
N PRO A 291 20.97 5.43 0.65
CA PRO A 291 21.03 6.84 0.99
C PRO A 291 19.98 7.20 2.05
N ALA A 292 20.37 8.02 3.02
CA ALA A 292 19.43 8.57 3.98
C ALA A 292 18.41 9.45 3.24
N VAL A 293 17.13 9.26 3.54
CA VAL A 293 16.04 10.04 2.94
C VAL A 293 15.44 10.92 4.01
N SER A 294 15.52 12.24 3.80
CA SER A 294 14.98 13.27 4.69
C SER A 294 13.51 13.54 4.43
#